data_AF-A0A3D5RVR4-F1
#
_entry.id   AF-A0A3D5RVR4-F1
#
_cell.length_a   1.000
_cell.length_b   1.000
_cell.length_c   1.000
_cell.angle_alpha   90.00
_cell.angle_beta   90.00
_cell.angle_gamma   90.00
#
_symmetry.space_group_name_H-M   'P 1'
#
loop_
_entity.id
_entity.type
_entity.pdbx_description
1 polymer ?
#
loop_
_entity_poly.entity_id
_entity_poly.type
_entity_poly.pdbx_seq_one_letter_code
_entity_poly.pdbx_strand_id
1 'polypeptide(L)'
;MGISTLIFLLILALSTYGNLVIGNEHEQPEYGLFGWSSMLFCSGIGASLVLWGTTEWVYYYLEPPFNAEPESIEAIAWATSYGIFHWGITGWALYCLPAVAMAYAYHVRNYGTLRTSTACQSILGNKASGVGGRIIDLIYMVALLGVLAGGLGFTTPTISANVTEFFGIEESLTVTISVLFICLLIFATSVHFGIERGIQKLS
;
A
#
# COMPACT_ATOMS: atom_id res chain seq x y z
N MET A 1 -14.50 8.94 -2.60
CA MET A 1 -13.62 8.68 -1.42
C MET A 1 -12.21 9.21 -1.64
N GLY A 2 -11.47 8.80 -2.69
CA GLY A 2 -10.10 9.31 -2.93
C GLY A 2 -10.00 10.84 -3.03
N ILE A 3 -10.81 11.48 -3.87
CA ILE A 3 -10.82 12.94 -4.04
C ILE A 3 -11.20 13.68 -2.73
N SER A 4 -12.22 13.19 -2.02
CA SER A 4 -12.64 13.80 -0.74
C SER A 4 -11.54 13.70 0.32
N THR A 5 -10.82 12.57 0.37
CA THR A 5 -9.68 12.38 1.28
C THR A 5 -8.51 13.29 0.91
N LEU A 6 -8.22 13.43 -0.38
CA LEU A 6 -7.20 14.36 -0.86
C LEU A 6 -7.51 15.80 -0.46
N ILE A 7 -8.75 16.27 -0.70
CA ILE A 7 -9.17 17.61 -0.31
C ILE A 7 -9.05 17.80 1.20
N PHE A 8 -9.50 16.83 2.00
CA PHE A 8 -9.37 16.89 3.46
C PHE A 8 -7.92 16.99 3.91
N LEU A 9 -7.02 16.18 3.36
CA LEU A 9 -5.59 16.21 3.70
C LEU A 9 -4.92 17.51 3.26
N LEU A 10 -5.30 18.07 2.11
CA LEU A 10 -4.82 19.38 1.68
C LEU A 10 -5.26 20.50 2.63
N ILE A 11 -6.54 20.49 3.05
CA ILE A 11 -7.03 21.43 4.06
C ILE A 11 -6.25 21.27 5.36
N LEU A 12 -6.01 20.04 5.82
CA LEU A 12 -5.26 19.77 7.03
C LEU A 12 -3.82 20.29 6.93
N ALA A 13 -3.13 19.99 5.82
CA ALA A 13 -1.75 20.41 5.57
C ALA A 13 -1.59 21.94 5.45
N LEU A 14 -2.58 22.63 4.87
CA LEU A 14 -2.57 24.10 4.73
C LEU A 14 -3.11 24.83 5.96
N SER A 15 -3.74 24.12 6.90
CA SER A 15 -4.25 24.68 8.15
C SER A 15 -3.14 24.87 9.19
N THR A 16 -3.50 25.46 10.34
CA THR A 16 -2.61 25.56 11.50
C THR A 16 -2.07 24.20 11.98
N TYR A 17 -2.80 23.10 11.70
CA TYR A 17 -2.38 21.75 12.06
C TYR A 17 -1.26 21.20 11.18
N GLY A 18 -1.03 21.75 9.98
CA GLY A 18 0.07 21.34 9.11
C GLY A 18 1.46 21.63 9.68
N ASN A 19 1.55 22.58 10.62
CA ASN A 19 2.79 22.92 11.32
C ASN A 19 3.03 22.07 12.58
N LEU A 20 2.11 21.16 12.92
CA LEU A 20 2.22 20.33 14.10
C LEU A 20 3.27 19.24 13.90
N VAL A 21 4.23 19.16 14.82
CA VAL A 21 5.24 18.09 14.84
C VAL A 21 4.60 16.81 15.35
N ILE A 22 4.70 15.73 14.57
CA ILE A 22 4.26 14.39 14.97
C ILE A 22 5.36 13.76 15.82
N GLY A 23 5.38 14.12 17.10
CA GLY A 23 6.45 13.79 18.05
C GLY A 23 6.37 14.72 19.26
N ASN A 24 7.47 14.82 19.99
CA ASN A 24 7.64 15.81 21.05
C ASN A 24 7.79 17.23 20.47
N GLU A 25 7.47 18.24 21.28
CA GLU A 25 7.70 19.63 20.89
C GLU A 25 9.19 19.84 20.56
N HIS A 26 9.45 20.32 19.33
CA HIS A 26 10.80 20.54 18.77
C HIS A 26 11.63 19.29 18.46
N GLU A 27 11.00 18.11 18.41
CA GLU A 27 11.68 16.89 17.96
C GLU A 27 12.11 17.02 16.49
N GLN A 28 13.35 16.62 16.20
CA GLN A 28 13.91 16.62 14.85
C GLN A 28 13.54 15.31 14.13
N PRO A 29 13.37 15.33 12.80
CA PRO A 29 13.16 14.11 12.04
C PRO A 29 14.31 13.11 12.23
N GLU A 30 13.97 11.85 12.49
CA GLU A 30 14.96 10.76 12.63
C GLU A 30 15.72 10.51 11.33
N TYR A 31 15.06 10.71 10.19
CA TYR A 31 15.60 10.51 8.85
C TYR A 31 15.64 11.83 8.09
N GLY A 32 16.74 12.09 7.38
CA GLY A 32 16.81 13.21 6.43
C GLY A 32 15.83 13.03 5.27
N LEU A 33 15.48 14.13 4.60
CA LEU A 33 14.47 14.15 3.54
C LEU A 33 14.71 13.12 2.44
N PHE A 34 15.97 12.92 2.03
CA PHE A 34 16.34 11.92 1.03
C PHE A 34 16.05 10.50 1.52
N GLY A 35 16.54 10.14 2.71
CA GLY A 35 16.31 8.82 3.30
C GLY A 35 14.83 8.54 3.51
N TRP A 36 14.08 9.53 4.02
CA TRP A 36 12.63 9.41 4.19
C TRP A 36 11.89 9.21 2.85
N SER A 37 12.26 9.98 1.81
CA SER A 37 11.65 9.85 0.48
C SER A 37 11.95 8.50 -0.16
N SER A 38 13.18 7.98 0.01
CA SER A 38 13.57 6.65 -0.44
C SER A 38 12.77 5.55 0.25
N MET A 39 12.62 5.61 1.58
CA MET A 39 11.80 4.65 2.32
C MET A 39 10.33 4.67 1.85
N LEU A 40 9.78 5.87 1.60
CA LEU A 40 8.42 6.02 1.09
C LEU A 40 8.27 5.39 -0.30
N PHE A 41 9.23 5.64 -1.20
CA PHE A 41 9.25 5.05 -2.54
C PHE A 41 9.37 3.52 -2.49
N CYS A 42 10.30 2.98 -1.71
CA CYS A 42 10.50 1.54 -1.56
C CYS A 42 9.30 0.84 -0.92
N SER A 43 8.61 1.48 0.04
CA SER A 43 7.39 0.93 0.63
C SER A 43 6.19 0.89 -0.32
N GLY A 44 6.17 1.78 -1.33
CA GLY A 44 5.10 1.86 -2.33
C GLY A 44 5.22 0.89 -3.50
N ILE A 45 6.43 0.36 -3.75
CA ILE A 45 6.68 -0.49 -4.92
C ILE A 45 6.51 -1.96 -4.54
N GLY A 46 5.36 -2.50 -4.91
CA GLY A 46 5.08 -3.94 -4.84
C GLY A 46 5.15 -4.61 -6.21
N ALA A 47 5.19 -5.94 -6.22
CA ALA A 47 5.14 -6.72 -7.45
C ALA A 47 3.84 -6.49 -8.27
N SER A 48 2.76 -6.06 -7.61
CA SER A 48 1.53 -5.61 -8.30
C SER A 48 1.77 -4.39 -9.18
N LEU A 49 2.66 -3.46 -8.80
CA LEU A 49 2.95 -2.26 -9.58
C LEU A 49 3.69 -2.61 -10.89
N VAL A 50 4.53 -3.65 -10.88
CA VAL A 50 5.20 -4.13 -12.10
C VAL A 50 4.17 -4.74 -13.06
N LEU A 51 3.25 -5.55 -12.53
CA LEU A 51 2.19 -6.17 -13.32
C LEU A 51 1.23 -5.12 -13.89
N TRP A 52 0.63 -4.29 -13.04
CA TRP A 52 -0.35 -3.29 -13.46
C TRP A 52 0.30 -2.15 -14.24
N GLY A 53 1.51 -1.73 -13.90
CA GLY A 53 2.23 -0.68 -14.63
C GLY A 53 2.51 -1.04 -16.09
N THR A 54 2.60 -2.33 -16.42
CA THR A 54 2.80 -2.80 -17.81
C THR A 54 1.49 -3.18 -18.50
N THR A 55 0.51 -3.69 -17.76
CA THR A 55 -0.73 -4.25 -18.35
C THR A 55 -1.90 -3.26 -18.38
N GLU A 56 -2.04 -2.40 -17.37
CA GLU A 56 -3.20 -1.52 -17.19
C GLU A 56 -3.41 -0.58 -18.38
N TRP A 57 -2.32 -0.02 -18.91
CA TRP A 57 -2.38 0.84 -20.10
C TRP A 57 -2.93 0.10 -21.33
N VAL A 58 -2.49 -1.15 -21.55
CA VAL A 58 -2.96 -1.97 -22.67
C VAL A 58 -4.45 -2.26 -22.53
N TYR A 59 -4.91 -2.56 -21.32
CA TYR A 59 -6.33 -2.74 -21.04
C TYR A 59 -7.15 -1.50 -21.42
N TYR A 60 -6.72 -0.30 -21.04
CA TYR A 60 -7.44 0.92 -21.38
C TYR A 60 -7.34 1.32 -22.86
N TYR A 61 -6.36 0.82 -23.59
CA TYR A 61 -6.27 1.04 -25.02
C TYR A 61 -7.23 0.15 -25.81
N LEU A 62 -7.37 -1.12 -25.37
CA LEU A 62 -8.23 -2.12 -26.03
C LEU A 62 -9.69 -2.06 -25.54
N GLU A 63 -9.89 -1.73 -24.27
CA GLU A 63 -11.20 -1.65 -23.63
C GLU A 63 -11.32 -0.31 -22.85
N PRO A 64 -11.35 0.83 -23.57
CA PRO A 64 -11.34 2.13 -22.93
C PRO A 64 -12.64 2.43 -22.17
N PRO A 65 -12.58 3.24 -21.10
CA PRO A 65 -13.75 3.68 -20.36
C PRO A 65 -14.60 4.66 -21.19
N PHE A 66 -15.81 4.95 -20.68
CA PHE A 66 -16.72 6.00 -21.21
C PHE A 66 -17.17 5.82 -22.66
N ASN A 67 -17.17 4.58 -23.17
CA ASN A 67 -17.56 4.22 -24.53
C ASN A 67 -16.68 4.87 -25.62
N ALA A 68 -15.42 5.19 -25.31
CA ALA A 68 -14.48 5.51 -26.36
C ALA A 68 -14.26 4.30 -27.28
N GLU A 69 -13.94 4.55 -28.54
CA GLU A 69 -13.65 3.46 -29.49
C GLU A 69 -12.31 2.80 -29.13
N PRO A 70 -12.25 1.45 -29.03
CA PRO A 70 -10.99 0.72 -28.91
C PRO A 70 -9.95 1.14 -29.94
N GLU A 71 -8.68 1.16 -29.54
CA GLU A 71 -7.54 1.46 -30.41
C GLU A 71 -7.55 2.87 -31.03
N SER A 72 -8.41 3.77 -30.54
CA SER A 72 -8.53 5.14 -31.03
C SER A 72 -7.57 6.12 -30.33
N ILE A 73 -7.47 7.34 -30.88
CA ILE A 73 -6.74 8.44 -30.23
C ILE A 73 -7.32 8.76 -28.84
N GLU A 74 -8.63 8.65 -28.68
CA GLU A 74 -9.29 8.85 -27.40
C GLU A 74 -8.92 7.74 -26.40
N ALA A 75 -8.86 6.48 -26.86
CA ALA A 75 -8.39 5.37 -26.04
C ALA A 75 -6.94 5.57 -25.56
N ILE A 76 -6.05 6.11 -26.40
CA ILE A 76 -4.68 6.45 -25.99
C ILE A 76 -4.67 7.51 -24.87
N ALA A 77 -5.53 8.53 -25.00
CA ALA A 77 -5.64 9.58 -23.98
C ALA A 77 -6.11 9.01 -22.63
N TRP A 78 -7.07 8.08 -22.65
CA TRP A 78 -7.49 7.38 -21.44
C TRP A 78 -6.40 6.46 -20.90
N ALA A 79 -5.79 5.63 -21.75
CA ALA A 79 -4.76 4.70 -21.35
C ALA A 79 -3.60 5.37 -20.63
N THR A 80 -3.17 6.54 -21.12
CA THR A 80 -2.07 7.31 -20.51
C THR A 80 -2.44 8.06 -19.24
N SER A 81 -3.72 8.43 -19.05
CA SER A 81 -4.15 9.28 -17.93
C SER A 81 -4.80 8.50 -16.78
N TYR A 82 -5.51 7.41 -17.07
CA TYR A 82 -6.35 6.72 -16.10
C TYR A 82 -5.54 5.98 -15.03
N GLY A 83 -4.38 5.42 -15.40
CA GLY A 83 -3.45 4.84 -14.42
C GLY A 83 -2.97 5.85 -13.38
N ILE A 84 -2.75 7.12 -13.77
CA ILE A 84 -2.39 8.19 -12.84
C ILE A 84 -3.53 8.47 -11.86
N PHE A 85 -4.78 8.32 -12.27
CA PHE A 85 -5.91 8.46 -11.36
C PHE A 85 -5.97 7.34 -10.31
N HIS A 86 -5.59 6.10 -10.67
CA HIS A 86 -5.55 4.95 -9.76
C HIS A 86 -4.35 4.97 -8.81
N TRP A 87 -3.16 5.28 -9.32
CA TRP A 87 -1.88 5.15 -8.60
C TRP A 87 -1.24 6.49 -8.20
N GLY A 88 -1.85 7.61 -8.58
CA GLY A 88 -1.38 8.95 -8.27
C GLY A 88 -1.88 9.48 -6.93
N ILE A 89 -1.93 10.81 -6.80
CA ILE A 89 -2.14 11.51 -5.52
C ILE A 89 -3.42 11.10 -4.79
N THR A 90 -4.46 10.71 -5.53
CA THR A 90 -5.75 10.24 -5.01
C THR A 90 -5.63 8.88 -4.32
N GLY A 91 -4.82 7.98 -4.86
CA GLY A 91 -4.50 6.68 -4.24
C GLY A 91 -3.66 6.87 -2.98
N TRP A 92 -2.59 7.67 -3.07
CA TRP A 92 -1.71 7.97 -1.94
C TRP A 92 -2.41 8.69 -0.79
N ALA A 93 -3.41 9.54 -1.09
CA ALA A 93 -4.23 10.18 -0.06
C ALA A 93 -4.96 9.17 0.84
N LEU A 94 -5.38 8.02 0.30
CA LEU A 94 -6.05 6.98 1.07
C LEU A 94 -5.11 6.28 2.06
N TYR A 95 -3.81 6.22 1.77
CA TYR A 95 -2.80 5.72 2.71
C TYR A 95 -2.39 6.78 3.73
N CYS A 96 -2.27 8.03 3.29
CA CYS A 96 -1.86 9.15 4.15
C CYS A 96 -2.86 9.40 5.29
N LEU A 97 -4.18 9.30 5.03
CA LEU A 97 -5.21 9.55 6.04
C LEU A 97 -5.09 8.70 7.32
N PRO A 98 -5.12 7.34 7.25
CA PRO A 98 -4.93 6.52 8.43
C PRO A 98 -3.53 6.64 9.01
N ALA A 99 -2.49 6.87 8.18
CA ALA A 99 -1.13 7.08 8.68
C ALA A 99 -1.03 8.32 9.58
N VAL A 100 -1.58 9.46 9.17
CA VAL A 100 -1.62 10.69 9.99
C VAL A 100 -2.42 10.48 11.27
N ALA A 101 -3.57 9.81 11.19
CA ALA A 101 -4.40 9.54 12.37
C ALA A 101 -3.70 8.64 13.40
N MET A 102 -3.06 7.56 12.94
CA MET A 102 -2.32 6.65 13.82
C MET A 102 -1.06 7.31 14.37
N ALA A 103 -0.31 8.04 13.55
CA ALA A 103 0.92 8.70 13.97
C ALA A 103 0.63 9.80 15.01
N TYR A 104 -0.44 10.58 14.82
CA TYR A 104 -0.90 11.56 15.82
C TYR A 104 -1.31 10.88 17.14
N ALA A 105 -2.11 9.80 17.07
CA ALA A 105 -2.56 9.07 18.25
C ALA A 105 -1.39 8.45 19.04
N TYR A 106 -0.37 7.95 18.33
CA TYR A 106 0.78 7.32 18.94
C TYR A 106 1.80 8.32 19.46
N HIS A 107 2.29 9.24 18.61
CA HIS A 107 3.41 10.14 18.93
C HIS A 107 2.99 11.41 19.67
N VAL A 108 1.77 11.93 19.42
CA VAL A 108 1.32 13.20 20.02
C VAL A 108 0.42 12.95 21.23
N ARG A 109 -0.50 11.98 21.12
CA ARG A 109 -1.44 11.63 22.20
C ARG A 109 -0.90 10.57 23.16
N ASN A 110 0.23 9.95 22.84
CA ASN A 110 0.90 8.95 23.68
C ASN A 110 -0.02 7.79 24.12
N TYR A 111 -0.93 7.35 23.24
CA TYR A 111 -1.82 6.23 23.55
C TYR A 111 -1.12 4.86 23.58
N GLY A 112 0.18 4.79 23.26
CA GLY A 112 1.05 3.64 23.51
C GLY A 112 0.81 2.41 22.62
N THR A 113 -0.15 2.45 21.68
CA THR A 113 -0.39 1.37 20.72
C THR A 113 -0.70 1.90 19.32
N LEU A 114 -0.23 1.21 18.29
CA LEU A 114 -0.49 1.52 16.87
C LEU A 114 -1.77 0.84 16.33
N ARG A 115 -2.72 0.50 17.22
CA ARG A 115 -3.99 -0.11 16.81
C ARG A 115 -4.88 0.91 16.11
N THR A 116 -5.58 0.48 15.08
CA THR A 116 -6.52 1.33 14.34
C THR A 116 -7.63 1.84 15.26
N SER A 117 -8.11 1.01 16.18
CA SER A 117 -9.07 1.41 17.22
C SER A 117 -8.58 2.56 18.11
N THR A 118 -7.28 2.61 18.38
CA THR A 118 -6.65 3.65 19.21
C THR A 118 -6.61 5.00 18.49
N ALA A 119 -6.43 5.00 17.16
CA ALA A 119 -6.59 6.21 16.36
C ALA A 119 -8.03 6.77 16.44
N CYS A 120 -9.02 5.90 16.65
CA CYS A 120 -10.42 6.30 16.83
C CYS A 120 -10.78 6.74 18.26
N GLN A 121 -9.85 6.70 19.22
CA GLN A 121 -10.10 7.01 20.63
C GLN A 121 -10.72 8.40 20.83
N SER A 122 -10.29 9.40 20.06
CA SER A 122 -10.80 10.78 20.17
C SER A 122 -12.29 10.91 19.83
N ILE A 123 -12.83 10.00 19.02
CA ILE A 123 -14.24 9.99 18.60
C ILE A 123 -15.05 9.01 19.43
N LEU A 124 -14.50 7.82 19.70
CA LEU A 124 -15.20 6.73 20.37
C LEU A 124 -15.05 6.75 21.90
N GLY A 125 -14.14 7.55 22.43
CA GLY A 125 -13.78 7.58 23.85
C GLY A 125 -13.45 6.19 24.37
N ASN A 126 -13.96 5.85 25.56
CA ASN A 126 -13.72 4.55 26.22
C ASN A 126 -14.18 3.33 25.39
N LYS A 127 -15.04 3.50 24.37
CA LYS A 127 -15.48 2.39 23.51
C LYS A 127 -14.37 1.87 22.60
N ALA A 128 -13.37 2.70 22.27
CA ALA A 128 -12.20 2.28 21.50
C ALA A 128 -11.31 1.28 22.26
N SER A 129 -11.37 1.25 23.60
CA SER A 129 -10.71 0.20 24.41
C SER A 129 -11.61 -1.01 24.67
N GLY A 130 -12.90 -0.92 24.32
CA GLY A 130 -13.91 -1.94 24.58
C GLY A 130 -14.12 -2.92 23.43
N VAL A 131 -15.33 -3.48 23.35
CA VAL A 131 -15.72 -4.41 22.27
C VAL A 131 -15.72 -3.72 20.90
N GLY A 132 -16.17 -2.45 20.85
CA GLY A 132 -16.19 -1.67 19.60
C GLY A 132 -14.80 -1.51 18.98
N GLY A 133 -13.79 -1.20 19.79
CA GLY A 133 -12.40 -1.14 19.33
C GLY A 133 -11.87 -2.49 18.81
N ARG A 134 -12.16 -3.59 19.53
CA ARG A 134 -11.77 -4.93 19.07
C ARG A 134 -12.38 -5.31 17.72
N ILE A 135 -13.61 -4.89 17.44
CA ILE A 135 -14.24 -5.10 16.12
C ILE A 135 -13.51 -4.30 15.04
N ILE A 136 -13.17 -3.03 15.30
CA ILE A 136 -12.40 -2.20 14.36
C ILE A 136 -11.05 -2.85 14.04
N ASP A 137 -10.31 -3.27 15.06
CA ASP A 137 -9.01 -3.91 14.89
C ASP A 137 -9.13 -5.25 14.14
N LEU A 138 -10.19 -6.03 14.40
CA LEU A 138 -10.45 -7.28 13.68
C LEU A 138 -10.72 -7.02 12.20
N ILE A 139 -11.59 -6.07 11.87
CA ILE A 139 -11.89 -5.70 10.48
C ILE A 139 -10.62 -5.24 9.78
N TYR A 140 -9.81 -4.40 10.45
CA TYR A 140 -8.54 -3.94 9.90
C TYR A 140 -7.57 -5.09 9.65
N MET A 141 -7.42 -6.02 10.60
CA MET A 141 -6.56 -7.20 10.44
C MET A 141 -7.02 -8.12 9.32
N VAL A 142 -8.33 -8.35 9.18
CA VAL A 142 -8.88 -9.14 8.07
C VAL A 142 -8.63 -8.44 6.73
N ALA A 143 -8.83 -7.12 6.66
CA ALA A 143 -8.54 -6.35 5.45
C ALA A 143 -7.05 -6.40 5.09
N LEU A 144 -6.17 -6.26 6.07
CA LEU A 144 -4.71 -6.37 5.89
C LEU A 144 -4.32 -7.75 5.35
N LEU A 145 -4.84 -8.83 5.95
CA LEU A 145 -4.62 -10.19 5.46
C LEU A 145 -5.17 -10.40 4.04
N GLY A 146 -6.33 -9.82 3.73
CA GLY A 146 -6.91 -9.85 2.39
C GLY A 146 -6.02 -9.19 1.34
N VAL A 147 -5.44 -8.03 1.65
CA VAL A 147 -4.50 -7.34 0.76
C VAL A 147 -3.23 -8.17 0.54
N LEU A 148 -2.67 -8.74 1.61
CA LEU A 148 -1.48 -9.59 1.53
C LEU A 148 -1.74 -10.87 0.73
N ALA A 149 -2.88 -11.53 0.98
CA ALA A 149 -3.29 -12.74 0.27
C ALA A 149 -3.59 -12.45 -1.21
N GLY A 150 -4.26 -11.34 -1.51
CA GLY A 150 -4.50 -10.89 -2.88
C GLY A 150 -3.18 -10.62 -3.62
N GLY A 151 -2.22 -9.96 -2.96
CA GLY A 151 -0.87 -9.77 -3.47
C GLY A 151 -0.21 -11.09 -3.88
N LEU A 152 -0.19 -12.09 -2.97
CA LEU A 152 0.34 -13.42 -3.27
C LEU A 152 -0.41 -14.13 -4.40
N GLY A 153 -1.74 -13.96 -4.46
CA GLY A 153 -2.61 -14.52 -5.49
C GLY A 153 -2.30 -13.99 -6.89
N PHE A 154 -1.90 -12.73 -7.03
CA PHE A 154 -1.49 -12.16 -8.32
C PHE A 154 -0.03 -12.46 -8.67
N THR A 155 0.86 -12.43 -7.70
CA THR A 155 2.30 -12.58 -7.95
C THR A 155 2.70 -14.01 -8.24
N THR A 156 2.09 -14.99 -7.57
CA THR A 156 2.46 -16.40 -7.72
C THR A 156 2.23 -16.91 -9.15
N PRO A 157 1.05 -16.74 -9.77
CA PRO A 157 0.83 -17.16 -11.15
C PRO A 157 1.71 -16.40 -12.13
N THR A 158 1.96 -15.11 -11.87
CA THR A 158 2.85 -14.29 -12.71
C THR A 158 4.27 -14.85 -12.72
N ILE A 159 4.84 -15.16 -11.54
CA ILE A 159 6.18 -15.77 -11.46
C ILE A 159 6.17 -17.17 -12.09
N SER A 160 5.12 -17.97 -11.85
CA SER A 160 4.96 -19.29 -12.46
C SER A 160 5.01 -19.23 -13.98
N ALA A 161 4.24 -18.32 -14.60
CA ALA A 161 4.20 -18.10 -16.04
C ALA A 161 5.58 -17.69 -16.60
N ASN A 162 6.32 -16.83 -15.89
CA ASN A 162 7.68 -16.45 -16.30
C ASN A 162 8.65 -17.64 -16.22
N VAL A 163 8.54 -18.48 -15.19
CA VAL A 163 9.37 -19.68 -15.03
C VAL A 163 9.05 -20.69 -16.13
N THR A 164 7.76 -20.95 -16.41
CA THR A 164 7.35 -21.91 -17.42
C THR A 164 7.77 -21.48 -18.83
N GLU A 165 7.64 -20.19 -19.14
CA GLU A 165 8.12 -19.60 -20.39
C GLU A 165 9.65 -19.69 -20.52
N PHE A 166 10.40 -19.33 -19.48
CA PHE A 166 11.86 -19.34 -19.50
C PHE A 166 12.45 -20.75 -19.65
N PHE A 167 11.88 -21.74 -18.96
CA PHE A 167 12.35 -23.13 -19.00
C PHE A 167 11.66 -23.99 -20.06
N GLY A 168 10.68 -23.45 -20.79
CA GLY A 168 9.90 -24.18 -21.80
C GLY A 168 9.12 -25.37 -21.23
N ILE A 169 8.69 -25.28 -19.97
CA ILE A 169 7.89 -26.33 -19.31
C ILE A 169 6.41 -25.97 -19.35
N GLU A 170 5.54 -26.97 -19.34
CA GLU A 170 4.10 -26.74 -19.36
C GLU A 170 3.61 -26.12 -18.03
N GLU A 171 2.74 -25.11 -18.13
CA GLU A 171 2.12 -24.52 -16.97
C GLU A 171 1.18 -25.53 -16.28
N SER A 172 1.35 -25.69 -14.98
CA SER A 172 0.48 -26.56 -14.18
C SER A 172 0.35 -26.05 -12.76
N LEU A 173 -0.73 -26.45 -12.09
CA LEU A 173 -0.96 -26.13 -10.68
C LEU A 173 0.23 -26.55 -9.80
N THR A 174 0.89 -27.67 -10.13
CA THR A 174 2.07 -28.17 -9.44
C THR A 174 3.25 -27.19 -9.53
N VAL A 175 3.50 -26.59 -10.70
CA VAL A 175 4.57 -25.60 -10.87
C VAL A 175 4.25 -24.34 -10.06
N THR A 176 3.01 -23.84 -10.13
CA THR A 176 2.57 -22.66 -9.39
C THR A 176 2.67 -22.84 -7.87
N ILE A 177 2.25 -23.99 -7.34
CA ILE A 177 2.38 -24.31 -5.89
C ILE A 177 3.86 -24.43 -5.50
N SER A 178 4.68 -25.00 -6.36
CA SER A 178 6.12 -25.16 -6.11
C SER A 178 6.84 -23.80 -6.05
N VAL A 179 6.52 -22.89 -6.97
CA VAL A 179 7.00 -21.50 -6.98
C VAL A 179 6.58 -20.77 -5.69
N LEU A 180 5.30 -20.87 -5.30
CA LEU A 180 4.82 -20.30 -4.04
C LEU A 180 5.62 -20.81 -2.84
N PHE A 181 5.83 -22.12 -2.76
CA PHE A 181 6.54 -22.76 -1.67
C PHE A 181 8.01 -22.28 -1.59
N ILE A 182 8.70 -22.17 -2.73
CA ILE A 182 10.07 -21.64 -2.79
C ILE A 182 10.11 -20.18 -2.34
N CYS A 183 9.20 -19.33 -2.82
CA CYS A 183 9.11 -17.93 -2.39
C CYS A 183 8.85 -17.82 -0.87
N LEU A 184 7.97 -18.64 -0.31
CA LEU A 184 7.71 -18.70 1.13
C LEU A 184 8.94 -19.13 1.92
N LEU A 185 9.73 -20.09 1.43
CA LEU A 185 10.98 -20.50 2.08
C LEU A 185 12.02 -19.38 2.07
N ILE A 186 12.18 -18.67 0.95
CA ILE A 186 13.08 -17.51 0.86
C ILE A 186 12.64 -16.42 1.85
N PHE A 187 11.35 -16.12 1.90
CA PHE A 187 10.81 -15.17 2.85
C PHE A 187 11.02 -15.61 4.31
N ALA A 188 10.67 -16.85 4.65
CA ALA A 188 10.81 -17.38 6.00
C ALA A 188 12.27 -17.39 6.49
N THR A 189 13.21 -17.75 5.61
CA THR A 189 14.64 -17.68 5.92
C THR A 189 15.12 -16.24 6.10
N SER A 190 14.69 -15.31 5.25
CA SER A 190 14.99 -13.89 5.39
C SER A 190 14.50 -13.33 6.73
N VAL A 191 13.26 -13.65 7.13
CA VAL A 191 12.70 -13.24 8.43
C VAL A 191 13.50 -13.85 9.58
N HIS A 192 13.87 -15.13 9.48
CA HIS A 192 14.63 -15.84 10.52
C HIS A 192 16.02 -15.25 10.75
N PHE A 193 16.73 -14.84 9.69
CA PHE A 193 18.07 -14.26 9.79
C PHE A 193 18.09 -12.76 10.17
N GLY A 194 16.92 -12.15 10.37
CA GLY A 194 16.77 -10.83 10.96
C GLY A 194 16.44 -9.74 9.93
N ILE A 195 15.18 -9.27 9.99
CA ILE A 195 14.65 -8.14 9.22
C ILE A 195 15.42 -6.84 9.48
N GLU A 196 15.92 -6.64 10.71
CA GLU A 196 16.59 -5.41 11.15
C GLU A 196 17.85 -5.07 10.33
N ARG A 197 18.60 -6.07 9.87
CA ARG A 197 19.79 -5.84 9.02
C ARG A 197 19.47 -5.77 7.52
N GLY A 198 18.32 -6.33 7.11
CA GLY A 198 17.93 -6.49 5.71
C GLY A 198 17.21 -5.27 5.14
N ILE A 199 16.19 -4.75 5.84
CA ILE A 199 15.41 -3.61 5.37
C ILE A 199 16.31 -2.36 5.22
N GLN A 200 17.16 -2.09 6.20
CA GLN A 200 18.07 -0.93 6.16
C GLN A 200 19.18 -1.02 5.10
N LYS A 201 19.43 -2.20 4.52
CA LYS A 201 20.42 -2.41 3.44
C LYS A 201 19.80 -2.53 2.04
N LEU A 202 18.48 -2.77 1.96
CA LEU A 202 17.76 -3.04 0.71
C LEU A 202 16.76 -1.94 0.33
N SER A 203 16.45 -1.00 1.25
CA SER A 203 15.60 0.17 1.00
C SER A 203 16.41 1.47 0.98
#